data_AF-A0A117PTL8-F1
#
_entry.id   AF-A0A117PTL8-F1
#
_cell.length_a   1.000
_cell.length_b   1.000
_cell.length_c   1.000
_cell.angle_alpha   90.00
_cell.angle_beta   90.00
_cell.angle_gamma   90.00
#
_symmetry.space_group_name_H-M   'P 1'
#
loop_
_entity.id
_entity.type
_entity.pdbx_description
1 polymer ?
#
loop_
_entity_poly.entity_id
_entity_poly.type
_entity_poly.pdbx_seq_one_letter_code
_entity_poly.pdbx_strand_id
1 'polypeptide(L)'
;MSPALPAVTDETVTAWALAAAGGDRDAVDRFVRALQRDVRRYVAYLTGDPQKADDLTQDTFLRALGSLHRFEGRSSARTWLLTIARRAVVDSMRHASARPRLTDTGDWQTAAEHTQPLGLPGFEEGVALMDLVDSLPDDRREAFVLTQMLGLPYAEAAAASRCPVGTVRSRVARARLSLAGALEVAEPVRKAEPAAA
;
A
#
# COMPACT_ATOMS: atom_id res chain seq x y z
N MET A 1 12.07 -8.47 33.95
CA MET A 1 11.73 -9.11 32.67
C MET A 1 10.31 -8.73 32.32
N SER A 2 10.12 -7.63 31.58
CA SER A 2 8.80 -7.34 31.00
C SER A 2 8.51 -8.39 29.94
N PRO A 3 7.35 -9.07 29.95
CA PRO A 3 6.95 -9.89 28.82
C PRO A 3 6.84 -8.96 27.61
N ALA A 4 7.56 -9.27 26.54
CA ALA A 4 7.38 -8.59 25.27
C ALA A 4 5.91 -8.74 24.88
N LEU A 5 5.22 -7.61 24.63
CA LEU A 5 3.89 -7.65 24.03
C LEU A 5 3.97 -8.57 22.80
N PRO A 6 3.04 -9.53 22.63
CA PRO A 6 3.09 -10.41 21.47
C PRO A 6 3.10 -9.54 20.22
N ALA A 7 4.07 -9.78 19.33
CA ALA A 7 4.12 -9.10 18.04
C ALA A 7 2.77 -9.28 17.35
N VAL A 8 2.21 -8.21 16.77
CA VAL A 8 0.94 -8.28 16.04
C VAL A 8 1.13 -9.15 14.81
N THR A 9 0.72 -10.42 14.89
CA THR A 9 0.81 -11.40 13.79
C THR A 9 -0.51 -11.48 13.01
N ASP A 10 -0.45 -12.06 11.80
CA ASP A 10 -1.65 -12.31 11.00
C ASP A 10 -2.67 -13.20 11.70
N GLU A 11 -2.22 -14.18 12.49
CA GLU A 11 -3.11 -15.05 13.28
C GLU A 11 -3.85 -14.24 14.33
N THR A 12 -3.14 -13.36 15.03
CA THR A 12 -3.72 -12.51 16.09
C THR A 12 -4.75 -11.53 15.50
N VAL A 13 -4.39 -10.88 14.38
CA VAL A 13 -5.30 -9.96 13.68
C VAL A 13 -6.52 -10.70 13.12
N THR A 14 -6.34 -11.92 12.63
CA THR A 14 -7.43 -12.77 12.15
C THR A 14 -8.37 -13.17 13.28
N ALA A 15 -7.84 -13.50 14.47
CA ALA A 15 -8.65 -13.76 15.64
C ALA A 15 -9.48 -12.54 16.07
N TRP A 16 -8.91 -11.33 16.03
CA TRP A 16 -9.67 -10.09 16.28
C TRP A 16 -10.78 -9.86 15.24
N ALA A 17 -10.51 -10.10 13.96
CA ALA A 17 -11.53 -9.99 12.92
C ALA A 17 -12.71 -10.95 13.14
N LEU A 18 -12.44 -12.19 13.55
CA LEU A 18 -13.47 -13.19 13.86
C LEU A 18 -14.27 -12.82 15.12
N ALA A 19 -13.61 -12.35 16.18
CA ALA A 19 -14.30 -11.89 17.39
C ALA A 19 -15.17 -10.65 17.11
N ALA A 20 -14.66 -9.72 16.29
CA ALA A 20 -15.39 -8.54 15.83
C ALA A 20 -16.61 -8.91 14.97
N ALA A 21 -16.51 -9.95 14.12
CA ALA A 21 -17.65 -10.51 13.40
C ALA A 21 -18.74 -11.05 14.35
N GLY A 22 -18.35 -11.55 15.52
CA GLY A 22 -19.24 -11.95 16.61
C GLY A 22 -19.80 -10.81 17.47
N GLY A 23 -19.45 -9.55 17.17
CA GLY A 23 -19.95 -8.36 17.87
C GLY A 23 -19.04 -7.78 18.95
N ASP A 24 -17.81 -8.29 19.11
CA ASP A 24 -16.83 -7.74 20.06
C ASP A 24 -16.29 -6.38 19.56
N ARG A 25 -16.67 -5.30 20.25
CA ARG A 25 -16.25 -3.92 19.92
C ARG A 25 -14.77 -3.66 20.17
N ASP A 26 -14.17 -4.28 21.18
CA ASP A 26 -12.75 -4.11 21.47
C ASP A 26 -11.90 -4.86 20.45
N ALA A 27 -12.42 -5.97 19.91
CA ALA A 27 -11.81 -6.65 18.79
C ALA A 27 -11.84 -5.82 17.49
N VAL A 28 -12.92 -5.04 17.25
CA VAL A 28 -12.98 -4.09 16.12
C VAL A 28 -11.85 -3.07 16.21
N ASP A 29 -11.70 -2.39 17.36
CA ASP A 29 -10.66 -1.37 17.55
C ASP A 29 -9.26 -1.95 17.36
N ARG A 30 -8.98 -3.13 17.93
CA ARG A 30 -7.68 -3.82 17.76
C ARG A 30 -7.42 -4.21 16.31
N PHE A 31 -8.41 -4.76 15.61
CA PHE A 31 -8.31 -5.11 14.19
C PHE A 31 -8.01 -3.89 13.33
N VAL A 32 -8.73 -2.78 13.53
CA VAL A 32 -8.53 -1.53 12.77
C VAL A 32 -7.14 -0.96 13.03
N ARG A 33 -6.75 -0.77 14.30
CA ARG A 33 -5.44 -0.21 14.66
C ARG A 33 -4.28 -1.03 14.11
N ALA A 34 -4.41 -2.35 14.12
CA ALA A 34 -3.37 -3.25 13.64
C ALA A 34 -3.10 -3.12 12.13
N LEU A 35 -4.14 -2.88 11.32
CA LEU A 35 -4.03 -2.88 9.86
C LEU A 35 -4.15 -1.50 9.21
N GLN A 36 -4.50 -0.44 9.96
CA GLN A 36 -4.72 0.89 9.40
C GLN A 36 -3.52 1.40 8.61
N ARG A 37 -2.31 1.23 9.15
CA ARG A 37 -1.07 1.67 8.50
C ARG A 37 -0.80 0.88 7.21
N ASP A 38 -1.01 -0.43 7.24
CA ASP A 38 -0.79 -1.31 6.09
C ASP A 38 -1.77 -0.97 4.96
N VAL A 39 -3.05 -0.77 5.28
CA VAL A 39 -4.08 -0.36 4.31
C VAL A 39 -3.76 1.01 3.73
N ARG A 40 -3.47 2.00 4.57
CA ARG A 40 -3.15 3.37 4.11
C ARG A 40 -1.96 3.37 3.16
N ARG A 41 -0.90 2.68 3.54
CA ARG A 41 0.30 2.53 2.72
C ARG A 41 -0.03 1.85 1.39
N TYR A 42 -0.77 0.73 1.43
CA TYR A 42 -1.15 0.01 0.22
C TYR A 42 -1.96 0.87 -0.74
N VAL A 43 -2.98 1.55 -0.23
CA VAL A 43 -3.82 2.45 -1.00
C VAL A 43 -2.99 3.59 -1.60
N ALA A 44 -2.13 4.25 -0.82
CA ALA A 44 -1.27 5.32 -1.30
C ALA A 44 -0.39 4.89 -2.49
N TYR A 45 0.21 3.69 -2.42
CA TYR A 45 0.99 3.17 -3.54
C TYR A 45 0.14 2.88 -4.77
N LEU A 46 -1.08 2.37 -4.60
CA LEU A 46 -1.92 2.05 -5.75
C LEU A 46 -2.52 3.30 -6.40
N THR A 47 -2.76 4.36 -5.64
CA THR A 47 -3.31 5.61 -6.18
C THR A 47 -2.24 6.53 -6.75
N GLY A 48 -1.01 6.47 -6.24
CA GLY A 48 0.03 7.48 -6.50
C GLY A 48 -0.38 8.88 -6.03
N ASP A 49 -1.37 8.96 -5.13
CA ASP A 49 -2.01 10.20 -4.68
C ASP A 49 -2.21 10.11 -3.16
N PRO A 50 -1.37 10.81 -2.37
CA PRO A 50 -1.46 10.82 -0.91
C PRO A 50 -2.76 11.41 -0.37
N GLN A 51 -3.36 12.40 -1.05
CA GLN A 51 -4.63 12.99 -0.59
C GLN A 51 -5.77 11.96 -0.68
N LYS A 52 -5.81 11.14 -1.73
CA LYS A 52 -6.83 10.08 -1.86
C LYS A 52 -6.63 8.92 -0.88
N ALA A 53 -5.44 8.77 -0.31
CA ALA A 53 -5.10 7.60 0.49
C ALA A 53 -5.94 7.50 1.78
N ASP A 54 -6.19 8.63 2.45
CA ASP A 54 -6.93 8.64 3.72
C ASP A 54 -8.41 8.33 3.49
N ASP A 55 -9.04 8.94 2.49
CA ASP A 55 -10.44 8.68 2.11
C ASP A 55 -10.67 7.22 1.71
N LEU A 56 -9.79 6.67 0.86
CA LEU A 56 -9.91 5.29 0.42
C LEU A 56 -9.57 4.29 1.52
N THR A 57 -8.70 4.66 2.47
CA THR A 57 -8.48 3.87 3.69
C THR A 57 -9.75 3.80 4.52
N GLN A 58 -10.41 4.94 4.73
CA GLN A 58 -11.67 5.00 5.46
C GLN A 58 -12.75 4.17 4.77
N ASP A 59 -12.96 4.37 3.46
CA ASP A 59 -13.93 3.60 2.66
C ASP A 59 -13.63 2.09 2.73
N THR A 60 -12.36 1.70 2.67
CA THR A 60 -11.94 0.30 2.83
C THR A 60 -12.40 -0.29 4.16
N PHE A 61 -12.16 0.41 5.28
CA PHE A 61 -12.59 -0.06 6.60
C PHE A 61 -14.11 -0.05 6.76
N LEU A 62 -14.82 0.94 6.23
CA LEU A 62 -16.29 0.96 6.24
C LEU A 62 -16.88 -0.24 5.49
N ARG A 63 -16.36 -0.54 4.29
CA ARG A 63 -16.75 -1.73 3.51
C ARG A 63 -16.39 -3.03 4.24
N ALA A 64 -15.22 -3.09 4.87
CA ALA A 64 -14.79 -4.25 5.63
C ALA A 64 -15.70 -4.49 6.84
N LEU A 65 -15.92 -3.49 7.69
CA LEU A 65 -16.78 -3.61 8.87
C LEU A 65 -18.23 -3.97 8.48
N GLY A 66 -18.76 -3.39 7.40
CA GLY A 66 -20.09 -3.74 6.87
C GLY A 66 -20.19 -5.18 6.35
N SER A 67 -19.08 -5.81 5.97
CA SER A 67 -19.03 -7.18 5.47
C SER A 67 -18.37 -8.18 6.42
N LEU A 68 -17.95 -7.74 7.61
CA LEU A 68 -17.16 -8.52 8.56
C LEU A 68 -17.90 -9.76 9.07
N HIS A 69 -19.22 -9.69 9.19
CA HIS A 69 -20.08 -10.83 9.53
C HIS A 69 -19.98 -12.02 8.55
N ARG A 70 -19.43 -11.81 7.34
CA ARG A 70 -19.21 -12.86 6.33
C ARG A 70 -17.76 -13.36 6.30
N PHE A 71 -16.90 -12.83 7.16
CA PHE A 71 -15.51 -13.25 7.23
C PHE A 71 -15.40 -14.58 7.98
N GLU A 72 -14.99 -15.62 7.27
CA GLU A 72 -14.92 -17.00 7.78
C GLU A 72 -13.48 -17.45 8.09
N GLY A 73 -12.48 -16.56 7.97
CA GLY A 73 -11.08 -16.95 8.21
C GLY A 73 -10.47 -17.86 7.14
N ARG A 74 -11.04 -17.92 5.93
CA ARG A 74 -10.50 -18.70 4.79
C ARG A 74 -9.18 -18.15 4.22
N SER A 75 -8.82 -16.93 4.60
CA SER A 75 -7.50 -16.31 4.44
C SER A 75 -7.19 -15.52 5.71
N SER A 76 -5.94 -15.03 5.84
CA SER A 76 -5.66 -14.01 6.85
C SER A 76 -6.59 -12.81 6.70
N ALA A 77 -6.93 -12.16 7.81
CA ALA A 77 -7.75 -10.96 7.80
C ALA A 77 -7.04 -9.79 7.09
N ARG A 78 -5.70 -9.75 7.12
CA ARG A 78 -4.89 -8.82 6.32
C ARG A 78 -5.14 -9.02 4.83
N THR A 79 -5.03 -10.25 4.31
CA THR A 79 -5.25 -10.53 2.88
C THR A 79 -6.68 -10.25 2.46
N TRP A 80 -7.65 -10.60 3.30
CA TRP A 80 -9.06 -10.27 3.06
C TRP A 80 -9.28 -8.75 2.96
N LEU A 81 -8.72 -7.98 3.91
CA LEU A 81 -8.84 -6.52 3.94
C LEU A 81 -8.14 -5.84 2.75
N LEU A 82 -6.91 -6.27 2.40
CA LEU A 82 -6.18 -5.74 1.25
C LEU A 82 -6.89 -6.06 -0.08
N THR A 83 -7.63 -7.18 -0.15
CA THR A 83 -8.51 -7.47 -1.29
C THR A 83 -9.66 -6.46 -1.40
N ILE A 84 -10.22 -6.00 -0.27
CA ILE A 84 -11.25 -4.96 -0.26
C ILE A 84 -10.64 -3.61 -0.64
N ALA A 85 -9.48 -3.27 -0.09
CA ALA A 85 -8.74 -2.05 -0.42
C ALA A 85 -8.47 -1.92 -1.92
N ARG A 86 -7.98 -3.00 -2.54
CA ARG A 86 -7.75 -3.06 -3.98
C ARG A 86 -9.02 -2.76 -4.79
N ARG A 87 -10.16 -3.31 -4.37
CA ARG A 87 -11.45 -3.05 -5.05
C ARG A 87 -11.86 -1.59 -4.92
N ALA A 88 -11.74 -1.01 -3.72
CA ALA A 88 -12.04 0.40 -3.48
C ALA A 88 -11.19 1.32 -4.38
N VAL A 89 -9.89 1.05 -4.50
CA VAL A 89 -9.00 1.80 -5.40
C VAL A 89 -9.42 1.66 -6.86
N VAL A 90 -9.63 0.43 -7.34
CA VAL A 90 -10.05 0.17 -8.73
C VAL A 90 -11.40 0.85 -9.04
N ASP A 91 -12.35 0.81 -8.11
CA ASP A 91 -13.63 1.48 -8.24
C ASP A 91 -13.41 3.01 -8.35
N SER A 92 -12.60 3.59 -7.48
CA SER A 92 -12.28 5.03 -7.50
C SER A 92 -11.65 5.48 -8.83
N MET A 93 -10.66 4.73 -9.34
CA MET A 93 -10.03 5.02 -10.63
C MET A 93 -11.03 4.95 -11.79
N ARG A 94 -11.93 3.96 -11.77
CA ARG A 94 -13.00 3.84 -12.78
C ARG A 94 -13.95 5.03 -12.74
N HIS A 95 -14.38 5.45 -11.55
CA HIS A 95 -15.25 6.62 -11.39
C HIS A 95 -14.57 7.91 -11.87
N ALA A 96 -13.28 8.10 -11.55
CA ALA A 96 -12.50 9.23 -12.04
C ALA A 96 -12.38 9.25 -13.58
N SER A 97 -12.20 8.08 -14.20
CA SER A 97 -12.10 7.96 -15.66
C SER A 97 -13.42 8.18 -16.42
N ALA A 98 -14.56 7.93 -15.76
CA ALA A 98 -15.90 8.05 -16.34
C ALA A 98 -16.48 9.48 -16.27
N ARG A 99 -15.86 10.38 -15.50
CA ARG A 99 -16.28 11.78 -15.39
C ARG A 99 -15.79 12.56 -16.61
N PRO A 100 -16.64 13.34 -17.31
CA PRO A 100 -16.17 14.21 -18.39
C PRO A 100 -15.08 15.13 -17.84
N ARG A 101 -13.90 15.10 -18.46
CA ARG A 101 -12.84 16.05 -18.14
C ARG A 101 -13.34 17.43 -18.57
N LEU A 102 -13.86 18.21 -17.63
CA LEU A 102 -13.83 19.66 -17.77
C LEU A 102 -12.34 19.97 -17.99
N THR A 103 -12.02 20.51 -19.16
CA THR A 103 -10.67 20.90 -19.53
C THR A 103 -10.13 21.82 -18.45
N ASP A 104 -9.31 21.28 -17.56
CA ASP A 104 -8.53 22.09 -16.65
C ASP A 104 -7.18 22.32 -17.31
N THR A 105 -6.98 23.57 -17.69
CA THR A 105 -5.72 24.17 -18.10
C THR A 105 -4.60 23.72 -17.17
N GLY A 106 -3.47 23.33 -17.77
CA GLY A 106 -2.35 22.71 -17.07
C GLY A 106 -1.96 23.42 -15.78
N ASP A 107 -2.27 22.78 -14.67
CA ASP A 107 -1.77 23.19 -13.37
C ASP A 107 -0.35 22.65 -13.20
N TRP A 108 0.62 23.51 -13.51
CA TRP A 108 2.01 23.39 -13.09
C TRP A 108 2.17 23.39 -11.55
N GLN A 109 1.06 23.42 -10.82
CA GLN A 109 0.97 23.44 -9.36
C GLN A 109 1.27 22.07 -8.71
N THR A 110 1.02 20.94 -9.39
CA THR A 110 1.19 19.60 -8.79
C THR A 110 2.67 19.21 -8.58
N ALA A 111 3.61 19.85 -9.29
CA ALA A 111 5.04 19.65 -9.07
C ALA A 111 5.56 20.34 -7.80
N ALA A 112 4.82 21.30 -7.23
CA ALA A 112 5.28 22.09 -6.09
C ALA A 112 4.86 21.52 -4.71
N GLU A 113 3.88 20.62 -4.66
CA GLU A 113 3.34 20.10 -3.38
C GLU A 113 4.05 18.84 -2.85
N HIS A 114 5.02 18.29 -3.59
CA HIS A 114 5.88 17.20 -3.10
C HIS A 114 6.97 17.64 -2.11
N THR A 115 7.01 18.92 -1.73
CA THR A 115 7.96 19.40 -0.71
C THR A 115 7.33 19.34 0.68
N GLN A 116 7.26 18.13 1.25
CA GLN A 116 7.05 17.92 2.70
C GLN A 116 8.43 17.93 3.40
N PRO A 117 8.53 18.36 4.68
CA PRO A 117 9.75 18.93 5.25
C PRO A 117 10.95 17.96 5.24
N LEU A 118 11.94 18.30 4.42
CA LEU A 118 13.27 17.70 4.38
C LEU A 118 14.02 18.10 5.67
N GLY A 119 14.51 17.13 6.43
CA GLY A 119 15.28 17.41 7.65
C GLY A 119 15.45 16.26 8.66
N LEU A 120 14.96 15.06 8.36
CA LEU A 120 15.22 13.87 9.19
C LEU A 120 16.17 12.92 8.44
N PRO A 121 17.30 12.50 9.04
CA PRO A 121 18.16 11.46 8.46
C PRO A 121 17.33 10.19 8.19
N GLY A 122 17.33 9.66 6.97
CA GLY A 122 16.47 8.53 6.57
C GLY A 122 15.17 8.90 5.83
N PHE A 123 14.72 10.16 5.92
CA PHE A 123 13.49 10.62 5.26
C PHE A 123 13.70 10.83 3.76
N GLU A 124 14.84 11.40 3.36
CA GLU A 124 15.22 11.60 1.95
C GLU A 124 15.37 10.27 1.20
N GLU A 125 16.03 9.27 1.82
CA GLU A 125 16.11 7.93 1.21
C GLU A 125 14.74 7.24 1.16
N GLY A 126 13.88 7.48 2.16
CA GLY A 126 12.52 6.99 2.18
C GLY A 126 11.66 7.56 1.06
N VAL A 127 11.71 8.87 0.83
CA VAL A 127 10.97 9.57 -0.23
C VAL A 127 11.48 9.12 -1.61
N ALA A 128 12.79 9.06 -1.82
CA ALA A 128 13.37 8.58 -3.08
C ALA A 128 12.97 7.13 -3.41
N LEU A 129 12.83 6.27 -2.40
CA LEU A 129 12.32 4.91 -2.59
C LEU A 129 10.84 4.89 -2.99
N MET A 130 10.01 5.77 -2.41
CA MET A 130 8.59 5.89 -2.79
C MET A 130 8.46 6.29 -4.26
N ASP A 131 9.19 7.32 -4.69
CA ASP A 131 9.15 7.80 -6.08
C ASP A 131 9.58 6.71 -7.07
N LEU A 132 10.60 5.92 -6.70
CA LEU A 132 11.04 4.80 -7.51
C LEU A 132 9.96 3.72 -7.63
N VAL A 133 9.29 3.39 -6.53
CA VAL A 133 8.17 2.44 -6.53
C VAL A 133 6.99 3.00 -7.33
N ASP A 134 6.73 4.30 -7.24
CA ASP A 134 5.68 4.98 -7.99
C ASP A 134 5.99 5.14 -9.50
N SER A 135 7.24 4.93 -9.90
CA SER A 135 7.60 4.81 -11.33
C SER A 135 7.23 3.45 -11.94
N LEU A 136 6.93 2.44 -11.11
CA LEU A 136 6.59 1.11 -11.60
C LEU A 136 5.20 1.09 -12.25
N PRO A 137 5.02 0.31 -13.34
CA PRO A 137 3.69 -0.03 -13.83
C PRO A 137 2.81 -0.61 -12.72
N ASP A 138 1.52 -0.23 -12.69
CA ASP A 138 0.58 -0.52 -11.61
C ASP A 138 0.60 -1.99 -11.15
N ASP A 139 0.64 -2.93 -12.09
CA ASP A 139 0.58 -4.35 -11.80
C ASP A 139 1.87 -4.88 -11.14
N ARG A 140 3.02 -4.28 -11.46
CA ARG A 140 4.32 -4.58 -10.84
C ARG A 140 4.43 -3.90 -9.48
N ARG A 141 3.95 -2.66 -9.37
CA ARG A 141 3.89 -1.91 -8.13
C ARG A 141 3.06 -2.64 -7.09
N GLU A 142 1.83 -3.05 -7.47
CA GLU A 142 0.93 -3.82 -6.61
C GLU A 142 1.62 -5.09 -6.06
N ALA A 143 2.21 -5.89 -6.94
CA ALA A 143 2.87 -7.14 -6.56
C ALA A 143 4.11 -6.91 -5.66
N PHE A 144 4.89 -5.86 -5.94
CA PHE A 144 6.06 -5.49 -5.15
C PHE A 144 5.66 -5.01 -3.76
N VAL A 145 4.67 -4.13 -3.66
CA VAL A 145 4.19 -3.59 -2.38
C VAL A 145 3.65 -4.70 -1.48
N LEU A 146 2.74 -5.54 -1.99
CA LEU A 146 2.14 -6.63 -1.22
C LEU A 146 3.21 -7.57 -0.64
N THR A 147 4.22 -7.91 -1.42
CA THR A 147 5.21 -8.92 -1.02
C THR A 147 6.42 -8.36 -0.28
N GLN A 148 7.00 -7.25 -0.76
CA GLN A 148 8.26 -6.72 -0.24
C GLN A 148 8.05 -5.69 0.86
N MET A 149 6.95 -4.95 0.83
CA MET A 149 6.71 -3.84 1.77
C MET A 149 5.71 -4.20 2.86
N LEU A 150 4.73 -5.05 2.52
CA LEU A 150 3.73 -5.57 3.46
C LEU A 150 4.01 -7.02 3.89
N GLY A 151 4.97 -7.70 3.25
CA GLY A 151 5.44 -9.01 3.68
C GLY A 151 4.50 -10.17 3.39
N LEU A 152 3.48 -10.00 2.53
CA LEU A 152 2.57 -11.09 2.23
C LEU A 152 3.29 -12.23 1.49
N PRO A 153 3.03 -13.50 1.85
CA PRO A 153 3.42 -14.63 1.04
C PRO A 153 2.87 -14.52 -0.39
N TYR A 154 3.57 -15.08 -1.37
CA TYR A 154 3.14 -14.98 -2.78
C TYR A 154 1.72 -15.52 -3.04
N ALA A 155 1.30 -16.55 -2.30
CA ALA A 155 -0.07 -17.10 -2.42
C ALA A 155 -1.13 -16.11 -1.94
N GLU A 156 -0.85 -15.39 -0.86
CA GLU A 156 -1.75 -14.38 -0.30
C GLU A 156 -1.79 -13.12 -1.16
N ALA A 157 -0.63 -12.66 -1.63
CA ALA A 157 -0.55 -11.56 -2.60
C ALA A 157 -1.32 -11.90 -3.90
N ALA A 158 -1.24 -13.14 -4.37
CA ALA A 158 -1.99 -13.61 -5.54
C ALA A 158 -3.51 -13.56 -5.32
N ALA A 159 -3.97 -13.94 -4.13
CA ALA A 159 -5.39 -13.83 -3.76
C ALA A 159 -5.84 -12.36 -3.70
N ALA A 160 -5.05 -11.48 -3.07
CA ALA A 160 -5.33 -10.06 -2.98
C ALA A 160 -5.40 -9.39 -4.36
N SER A 161 -4.41 -9.67 -5.22
CA SER A 161 -4.32 -9.15 -6.59
C SER A 161 -5.21 -9.86 -7.61
N ARG A 162 -5.91 -10.93 -7.20
CA ARG A 162 -6.77 -11.76 -8.07
C ARG A 162 -6.05 -12.25 -9.33
N CYS A 163 -4.85 -12.80 -9.18
CA CYS A 163 -4.06 -13.34 -10.29
C CYS A 163 -3.33 -14.63 -9.88
N PRO A 164 -2.79 -15.43 -10.82
CA PRO A 164 -2.01 -16.62 -10.48
C PRO A 164 -0.73 -16.30 -9.70
N VAL A 165 -0.30 -17.21 -8.81
CA VAL A 165 0.94 -17.06 -8.02
C VAL A 165 2.18 -16.86 -8.91
N GLY A 166 2.25 -17.56 -10.05
CA GLY A 166 3.33 -17.36 -11.03
C GLY A 166 3.35 -15.95 -11.64
N THR A 167 2.19 -15.31 -11.78
CA THR A 167 2.07 -13.93 -12.24
C THR A 167 2.61 -12.96 -11.20
N VAL A 168 2.32 -13.16 -9.91
CA VAL A 168 2.93 -12.35 -8.84
C VAL A 168 4.46 -12.48 -8.86
N ARG A 169 4.98 -13.70 -8.95
CA ARG A 169 6.43 -13.95 -8.98
C ARG A 169 7.10 -13.23 -10.15
N SER A 170 6.54 -13.33 -11.36
CA SER A 170 7.09 -12.66 -12.55
C SER A 170 7.00 -11.13 -12.47
N ARG A 171 5.91 -10.58 -11.91
CA ARG A 171 5.76 -9.14 -11.67
C ARG A 171 6.78 -8.61 -10.68
N VAL A 172 7.00 -9.31 -9.56
CA VAL A 172 8.02 -8.94 -8.55
C VAL A 172 9.42 -9.00 -9.14
N ALA A 173 9.75 -10.04 -9.91
CA ALA A 173 11.04 -10.14 -10.58
C ALA A 173 11.29 -8.94 -11.51
N ARG A 174 10.29 -8.57 -12.33
CA ARG A 174 10.39 -7.40 -13.23
C ARG A 174 10.46 -6.09 -12.46
N ALA A 175 9.70 -5.94 -11.36
CA ALA A 175 9.77 -4.77 -10.50
C ALA A 175 11.18 -4.56 -9.95
N ARG A 176 11.79 -5.63 -9.41
CA ARG A 176 13.17 -5.59 -8.90
C ARG A 176 14.18 -5.18 -9.97
N LEU A 177 14.06 -5.69 -11.20
CA LEU A 177 14.93 -5.30 -12.32
C LEU A 177 14.75 -3.82 -12.68
N SER A 178 13.51 -3.32 -12.75
CA SER A 178 13.23 -1.90 -13.03
C SER A 178 13.79 -0.98 -11.93
N LEU A 179 13.61 -1.34 -10.66
CA LEU A 179 14.14 -0.55 -9.54
C LEU A 179 15.67 -0.59 -9.48
N ALA A 180 16.29 -1.75 -9.71
CA ALA A 180 17.76 -1.86 -9.77
C ALA A 180 18.35 -0.98 -10.87
N GLY A 181 17.79 -1.01 -12.08
CA GLY A 181 18.23 -0.14 -13.17
C GLY A 181 18.05 1.35 -12.86
N ALA A 182 16.96 1.73 -12.18
CA ALA A 182 16.74 3.12 -11.79
C ALA A 182 17.74 3.60 -10.71
N LEU A 183 18.12 2.73 -9.77
CA LEU A 183 19.14 3.01 -8.77
C LEU A 183 20.54 3.19 -9.39
N GLU A 184 20.90 2.33 -10.36
CA GLU A 184 22.17 2.42 -11.10
C GLU A 184 22.29 3.73 -11.89
N VAL A 185 21.19 4.30 -12.36
CA VAL A 185 21.16 5.60 -13.05
C VAL A 185 21.20 6.78 -12.06
N ALA A 186 20.69 6.60 -10.84
CA ALA A 186 20.72 7.63 -9.79
C ALA A 186 22.07 7.74 -9.06
N GLU A 187 22.85 6.65 -8.96
CA GLU A 187 24.19 6.65 -8.36
C GLU A 187 25.26 7.54 -9.06
N PRO A 188 25.36 7.62 -10.40
CA PRO A 188 26.35 8.47 -11.07
C PRO A 188 26.08 9.97 -10.90
N VAL A 189 24.83 10.38 -10.63
CA VAL A 189 24.47 11.79 -10.40
C VAL A 189 24.99 12.29 -9.05
N ARG A 190 24.93 11.45 -7.99
CA ARG A 190 25.45 11.81 -6.65
C ARG A 190 26.99 11.90 -6.57
N LYS A 191 27.72 11.20 -7.45
CA LYS A 191 29.19 11.29 -7.51
C LYS A 191 29.69 12.52 -8.28
N ALA A 192 28.81 13.22 -8.98
CA ALA A 192 29.16 14.36 -9.84
C ALA A 192 28.97 15.73 -9.16
N GLU A 193 28.46 15.81 -7.93
CA GLU A 193 28.46 17.05 -7.15
C GLU A 193 29.87 17.27 -6.56
N PRO A 194 30.65 18.26 -7.03
CA PRO A 194 31.90 18.60 -6.37
C PRO A 194 31.57 19.20 -5.01
N ALA A 195 32.30 18.77 -3.97
CA ALA A 195 32.32 19.44 -2.68
C ALA A 195 32.66 20.92 -2.92
N ALA A 196 31.67 21.80 -2.76
CA ALA A 196 31.88 23.23 -2.78
C ALA A 196 32.85 23.57 -1.63
N ALA A 197 33.98 24.15 -2.03
CA ALA A 197 35.11 24.55 -1.19
C ALA A 197 34.76 25.70 -0.23
#